data_AF-A0A2J6H3K9-F1
#
_entry.id   AF-A0A2J6H3K9-F1
#
_cell.length_a   1.000
_cell.length_b   1.000
_cell.length_c   1.000
_cell.angle_alpha   90.00
_cell.angle_beta   90.00
_cell.angle_gamma   90.00
#
_symmetry.space_group_name_H-M   'P 1'
#
loop_
_entity.id
_entity.type
_entity.pdbx_description
1 polymer ?
#
loop_
_entity_poly.entity_id
_entity_poly.type
_entity_poly.pdbx_seq_one_letter_code
_entity_poly.pdbx_strand_id
1 'polypeptide(L)'
;MSIKKIKFIAILGIICLAWPFYTQAQAKKDLSAFDKGTYASKTDTLPYRILFPRHFDPKMKYPLLVILHGAGERGNDNTAQLAYGTEMLLNDTIRDKYPAIVVLPQCPKDSYWSNVKIDKDANGKRIFNFQEGGEPTRAMSALLGLVDQFLDKPYVNKKQVYVGGLSMGGMGTLELLRRKPKVFAAAFAICGGDNTNNVPKYAKRVPLWIFHGANDSVVPPDHSEVV
;
A
#
# COMPACT_ATOMS: atom_id res chain seq x y z
N MET A 1 -45.96 -59.75 28.29
CA MET A 1 -46.90 -59.35 27.23
C MET A 1 -47.35 -57.91 27.51
N SER A 2 -47.13 -57.01 26.55
CA SER A 2 -47.49 -55.58 26.51
C SER A 2 -46.76 -54.58 27.43
N ILE A 3 -45.67 -54.00 26.90
CA ILE A 3 -45.05 -52.75 27.41
C ILE A 3 -45.80 -51.57 26.76
N LYS A 4 -46.55 -50.79 27.55
CA LYS A 4 -47.15 -49.53 27.10
C LYS A 4 -46.09 -48.42 27.12
N LYS A 5 -45.86 -47.81 25.95
CA LYS A 5 -44.96 -46.67 25.74
C LYS A 5 -45.52 -45.41 26.42
N ILE A 6 -44.71 -44.78 27.28
CA ILE A 6 -44.96 -43.46 27.87
C ILE A 6 -44.64 -42.39 26.81
N LYS A 7 -45.59 -41.48 26.56
CA LYS A 7 -45.42 -40.35 25.64
C LYS A 7 -44.51 -39.30 26.28
N PHE A 8 -43.37 -39.03 25.66
CA PHE A 8 -42.56 -37.83 25.93
C PHE A 8 -43.22 -36.63 25.24
N ILE A 9 -43.67 -35.66 26.03
CA ILE A 9 -43.97 -34.30 25.56
C ILE A 9 -42.75 -33.46 25.91
N ALA A 10 -41.91 -33.16 24.92
CA ALA A 10 -40.82 -32.21 25.05
C ALA A 10 -41.37 -30.80 24.80
N ILE A 11 -41.39 -29.98 25.85
CA ILE A 11 -41.69 -28.55 25.76
C ILE A 11 -40.42 -27.86 25.21
N LEU A 12 -40.49 -27.37 23.96
CA LEU A 12 -39.47 -26.48 23.41
C LEU A 12 -39.59 -25.11 24.08
N GLY A 13 -38.73 -24.83 25.05
CA GLY A 13 -38.47 -23.47 25.51
C GLY A 13 -37.61 -22.74 24.48
N ILE A 14 -38.19 -21.74 23.82
CA ILE A 14 -37.46 -20.80 22.96
C ILE A 14 -36.66 -19.88 23.89
N ILE A 15 -35.35 -20.13 24.01
CA ILE A 15 -34.41 -19.19 24.62
C ILE A 15 -33.94 -18.26 23.50
N CYS A 16 -34.58 -17.09 23.39
CA CYS A 16 -34.06 -15.97 22.60
C CYS A 16 -32.80 -15.42 23.30
N LEU A 17 -31.63 -15.98 22.96
CA LEU A 17 -30.35 -15.34 23.26
C LEU A 17 -30.21 -14.11 22.35
N ALA A 18 -30.63 -12.96 22.86
CA ALA A 18 -30.28 -11.68 22.28
C ALA A 18 -28.76 -11.49 22.46
N TRP A 19 -27.99 -11.78 21.42
CA TRP A 19 -26.59 -11.36 21.36
C TRP A 19 -26.57 -9.83 21.37
N PRO A 20 -25.94 -9.18 22.37
CA PRO A 20 -25.72 -7.75 22.29
C PRO A 20 -24.76 -7.53 21.13
N PHE A 21 -25.26 -6.89 20.07
CA PHE A 21 -24.43 -6.25 19.06
C PHE A 21 -23.61 -5.17 19.78
N TYR A 22 -22.42 -5.53 20.24
CA TYR A 22 -21.40 -4.54 20.55
C TYR A 22 -20.96 -3.93 19.23
N THR A 23 -21.65 -2.86 18.82
CA THR A 23 -21.09 -1.90 17.88
C THR A 23 -19.91 -1.24 18.59
N GLN A 24 -18.70 -1.78 18.41
CA GLN A 24 -17.52 -0.96 18.59
C GLN A 24 -17.64 0.19 17.58
N ALA A 25 -18.03 1.36 18.07
CA ALA A 25 -17.77 2.58 17.35
C ALA A 25 -16.24 2.66 17.17
N GLN A 26 -15.74 2.28 16.01
CA GLN A 26 -14.39 2.69 15.61
C GLN A 26 -14.39 4.20 15.69
N ALA A 27 -13.65 4.76 16.66
CA ALA A 27 -13.39 6.18 16.71
C ALA A 27 -12.92 6.60 15.32
N LYS A 28 -13.67 7.50 14.67
CA LYS A 28 -13.35 7.93 13.32
C LYS A 28 -11.94 8.51 13.34
N LYS A 29 -11.02 7.82 12.67
CA LYS A 29 -9.62 8.19 12.59
C LYS A 29 -9.49 9.62 12.08
N ASP A 30 -8.88 10.49 12.88
CA ASP A 30 -8.63 11.87 12.47
C ASP A 30 -7.51 11.90 11.43
N LEU A 31 -7.90 12.15 10.17
CA LEU A 31 -7.01 12.22 9.02
C LEU A 31 -6.82 13.67 8.53
N SER A 32 -7.19 14.66 9.35
CA SER A 32 -7.11 16.09 9.01
C SER A 32 -5.68 16.58 8.79
N ALA A 33 -4.69 15.95 9.44
CA ALA A 33 -3.27 16.29 9.27
C ALA A 33 -2.71 15.95 7.86
N PHE A 34 -3.42 15.13 7.08
CA PHE A 34 -3.06 14.90 5.70
C PHE A 34 -3.75 15.98 4.83
N ASP A 35 -2.98 16.71 4.03
CA ASP A 35 -3.51 17.62 3.01
C ASP A 35 -3.87 16.85 1.73
N LYS A 36 -4.79 17.39 0.93
CA LYS A 36 -5.13 16.85 -0.39
C LYS A 36 -4.29 17.52 -1.46
N GLY A 37 -3.77 16.74 -2.39
CA GLY A 37 -3.19 17.23 -3.63
C GLY A 37 -3.59 16.38 -4.81
N THR A 38 -3.33 16.89 -6.00
CA THR A 38 -3.48 16.19 -7.26
C THR A 38 -2.29 16.52 -8.13
N TYR A 39 -1.61 15.49 -8.64
CA TYR A 39 -0.64 15.66 -9.72
C TYR A 39 -1.39 15.60 -11.05
N ALA A 40 -1.01 16.45 -12.00
CA ALA A 40 -1.58 16.47 -13.33
C ALA A 40 -0.44 16.36 -14.36
N SER A 41 -0.58 15.41 -15.27
CA SER A 41 0.19 15.36 -16.51
C SER A 41 -0.66 15.95 -17.65
N LYS A 42 -0.13 15.95 -18.88
CA LYS A 42 -0.91 16.38 -20.06
C LYS A 42 -2.14 15.52 -20.32
N THR A 43 -2.14 14.27 -19.86
CA THR A 43 -3.13 13.25 -20.24
C THR A 43 -3.83 12.60 -19.06
N ASP A 44 -3.40 12.87 -17.83
CA ASP A 44 -3.92 12.17 -16.66
C ASP A 44 -3.73 12.95 -15.35
N THR A 45 -4.42 12.50 -14.30
CA THR A 45 -4.26 13.02 -12.94
C THR A 45 -4.04 11.89 -11.94
N LEU A 46 -3.30 12.19 -10.86
CA LEU A 46 -3.05 11.28 -9.76
C LEU A 46 -3.34 11.99 -8.44
N PRO A 47 -4.47 11.68 -7.78
CA PRO A 47 -4.75 12.18 -6.45
C PRO A 47 -3.69 11.69 -5.46
N TYR A 48 -3.32 12.52 -4.50
CA TYR A 48 -2.46 12.11 -3.40
C TYR A 48 -2.82 12.82 -2.10
N ARG A 49 -2.39 12.22 -1.00
CA ARG A 49 -2.39 12.81 0.33
C ARG A 49 -0.97 13.11 0.74
N ILE A 50 -0.76 14.22 1.44
CA ILE A 50 0.55 14.62 1.92
C ILE A 50 0.51 14.94 3.41
N LEU A 51 1.48 14.44 4.15
CA LEU A 51 1.72 14.78 5.54
C LEU A 51 3.06 15.50 5.63
N PHE A 52 3.01 16.76 6.05
CA PHE A 52 4.22 17.53 6.35
C PHE A 52 4.75 17.21 7.76
N PRO A 53 6.06 17.36 7.98
CA PRO A 53 6.62 17.27 9.32
C PRO A 53 5.98 18.33 10.22
N ARG A 54 5.93 18.07 11.52
CA ARG A 54 5.50 19.07 12.49
C ARG A 54 6.43 20.29 12.39
N HIS A 55 5.85 21.48 12.49
CA HIS A 55 6.59 22.75 12.37
C HIS A 55 7.36 22.90 11.05
N PHE A 56 6.76 22.46 9.93
CA PHE A 56 7.35 22.58 8.60
C PHE A 56 7.80 24.01 8.27
N ASP A 57 9.10 24.17 8.04
CA ASP A 57 9.73 25.36 7.49
C ASP A 57 10.21 25.10 6.04
N PRO A 58 9.68 25.81 5.02
CA PRO A 58 10.08 25.64 3.63
C PRO A 58 11.53 26.05 3.32
N LYS A 59 12.24 26.70 4.26
CA LYS A 59 13.67 27.01 4.16
C LYS A 59 14.56 25.81 4.52
N MET A 60 14.00 24.80 5.17
CA MET A 60 14.71 23.57 5.57
C MET A 60 14.53 22.46 4.52
N LYS A 61 15.36 21.42 4.63
CA LYS A 61 15.34 20.25 3.74
C LYS A 61 14.89 19.02 4.51
N TYR A 62 13.85 18.34 4.03
CA TYR A 62 13.28 17.16 4.67
C TYR A 62 13.43 15.91 3.81
N PRO A 63 13.57 14.73 4.43
CA PRO A 63 13.34 13.46 3.75
C PRO A 63 11.98 13.42 3.05
N LEU A 64 11.92 12.71 1.93
CA LEU A 64 10.68 12.39 1.22
C LEU A 64 10.40 10.90 1.37
N LEU A 65 9.21 10.53 1.85
CA LEU A 65 8.74 9.15 1.92
C LEU A 65 7.49 8.99 1.05
N VAL A 66 7.58 8.15 0.02
CA VAL A 66 6.43 7.80 -0.83
C VAL A 66 5.88 6.44 -0.41
N ILE A 67 4.59 6.37 -0.06
CA ILE A 67 3.95 5.13 0.40
C ILE A 67 2.86 4.71 -0.57
N LEU A 68 2.99 3.50 -1.12
CA LEU A 68 2.06 2.94 -2.10
C LEU A 68 1.09 1.95 -1.43
N HIS A 69 -0.21 2.20 -1.61
CA HIS A 69 -1.28 1.35 -1.07
C HIS A 69 -1.50 0.06 -1.90
N GLY A 70 -2.31 -0.85 -1.37
CA GLY A 70 -2.67 -2.12 -2.00
C GLY A 70 -3.80 -2.01 -3.03
N ALA A 71 -4.18 -3.12 -3.67
CA ALA A 71 -5.18 -3.08 -4.74
C ALA A 71 -6.60 -2.71 -4.27
N GLY A 72 -6.89 -2.82 -2.97
CA GLY A 72 -8.20 -2.51 -2.37
C GLY A 72 -8.48 -1.02 -2.28
N GLU A 73 -7.44 -0.19 -2.19
CA GLU A 73 -7.57 1.25 -1.97
C GLU A 73 -7.54 2.07 -3.26
N ARG A 74 -7.55 1.38 -4.42
CA ARG A 74 -7.64 2.04 -5.72
C ARG A 74 -8.96 2.80 -5.87
N GLY A 75 -8.89 3.98 -6.47
CA GLY A 75 -10.05 4.86 -6.60
C GLY A 75 -9.66 6.27 -6.96
N ASN A 76 -10.64 7.18 -6.85
CA ASN A 76 -10.51 8.60 -7.17
C ASN A 76 -11.04 9.49 -6.02
N ASP A 77 -11.29 8.94 -4.84
CA ASP A 77 -11.89 9.66 -3.70
C ASP A 77 -10.86 10.45 -2.87
N ASN A 78 -9.58 10.26 -3.17
CA ASN A 78 -8.42 10.78 -2.46
C ASN A 78 -8.50 10.51 -0.94
N THR A 79 -9.05 9.36 -0.57
CA THR A 79 -9.24 8.95 0.83
C THR A 79 -8.87 7.50 1.08
N ALA A 80 -9.26 6.57 0.19
CA ALA A 80 -9.09 5.14 0.44
C ALA A 80 -7.63 4.73 0.69
N GLN A 81 -6.65 5.43 0.10
CA GLN A 81 -5.22 5.13 0.29
C GLN A 81 -4.71 5.34 1.73
N LEU A 82 -5.50 5.98 2.60
CA LEU A 82 -5.15 6.22 4.00
C LEU A 82 -5.60 5.09 4.95
N ALA A 83 -6.16 4.01 4.41
CA ALA A 83 -6.73 2.91 5.20
C ALA A 83 -5.71 2.26 6.16
N TYR A 84 -4.47 2.03 5.71
CA TYR A 84 -3.47 1.25 6.45
C TYR A 84 -2.20 2.07 6.77
N GLY A 85 -1.53 1.73 7.88
CA GLY A 85 -0.26 2.32 8.32
C GLY A 85 -0.31 3.77 8.82
N THR A 86 -1.43 4.45 8.59
CA THR A 86 -1.59 5.89 8.87
C THR A 86 -1.52 6.27 10.36
N GLU A 87 -1.82 5.36 11.29
CA GLU A 87 -1.69 5.63 12.73
C GLU A 87 -0.23 5.81 13.15
N MET A 88 0.67 5.00 12.58
CA MET A 88 2.10 5.13 12.81
C MET A 88 2.61 6.47 12.27
N LEU A 89 2.10 6.91 11.12
CA LEU A 89 2.47 8.20 10.50
C LEU A 89 1.98 9.40 11.31
N LEU A 90 0.85 9.26 12.00
CA LEU A 90 0.26 10.30 12.85
C LEU A 90 0.82 10.28 14.29
N ASN A 91 1.61 9.28 14.66
CA ASN A 91 2.20 9.19 15.98
C ASN A 91 3.22 10.32 16.21
N ASP A 92 2.96 11.18 17.20
CA ASP A 92 3.80 12.36 17.48
C ASP A 92 5.25 12.00 17.82
N THR A 93 5.49 10.93 18.59
CA THR A 93 6.86 10.48 18.89
C THR A 93 7.62 10.09 17.62
N ILE A 94 6.95 9.44 16.66
CA ILE A 94 7.55 9.12 15.35
C ILE A 94 7.79 10.39 14.53
N ARG A 95 6.82 11.31 14.48
CA ARG A 95 6.90 12.54 13.69
C ARG A 95 7.97 13.51 14.19
N ASP A 96 8.15 13.61 15.51
CA ASP A 96 9.16 14.46 16.12
C ASP A 96 10.56 13.84 15.97
N LYS A 97 10.68 12.51 16.09
CA LYS A 97 11.96 11.81 15.92
C LYS A 97 12.42 11.73 14.46
N TYR A 98 11.48 11.63 13.53
CA TYR A 98 11.73 11.44 12.09
C TYR A 98 10.90 12.44 11.25
N PRO A 99 11.23 13.74 11.29
CA PRO A 99 10.52 14.72 10.50
C PRO A 99 10.73 14.45 9.00
N ALA A 100 9.65 14.14 8.29
CA ALA A 100 9.66 13.83 6.87
C ALA A 100 8.41 14.34 6.17
N ILE A 101 8.52 14.57 4.87
CA ILE A 101 7.37 14.77 3.98
C ILE A 101 6.91 13.39 3.52
N VAL A 102 5.68 13.02 3.82
CA VAL A 102 5.10 11.73 3.45
C VAL A 102 4.04 11.92 2.38
N VAL A 103 4.17 11.24 1.23
CA VAL A 103 3.25 11.33 0.09
C VAL A 103 2.60 9.98 -0.16
N LEU A 104 1.27 9.94 -0.16
CA LEU A 104 0.44 8.75 -0.37
C LEU A 104 -0.44 8.96 -1.61
N PRO A 105 0.06 8.61 -2.81
CA PRO A 105 -0.73 8.69 -4.04
C PRO A 105 -1.82 7.62 -4.07
N GLN A 106 -2.94 7.90 -4.74
CA GLN A 106 -4.02 6.95 -4.98
C GLN A 106 -3.99 6.45 -6.42
N CYS A 107 -3.80 5.15 -6.60
CA CYS A 107 -3.88 4.52 -7.91
C CYS A 107 -5.33 4.52 -8.42
N PRO A 108 -5.57 4.92 -9.67
CA PRO A 108 -6.90 4.83 -10.29
C PRO A 108 -7.47 3.40 -10.30
N LYS A 109 -8.80 3.29 -10.23
CA LYS A 109 -9.52 2.01 -10.14
C LYS A 109 -9.18 1.01 -11.26
N ASP A 110 -8.97 1.53 -12.46
CA ASP A 110 -8.69 0.83 -13.71
C ASP A 110 -7.19 0.72 -14.04
N SER A 111 -6.31 0.97 -13.05
CA SER A 111 -4.86 0.87 -13.23
C SER A 111 -4.19 0.05 -12.12
N TYR A 112 -2.86 0.00 -12.17
CA TYR A 112 -2.01 -0.76 -11.26
C TYR A 112 -0.65 -0.08 -11.12
N TRP A 113 0.03 -0.22 -9.98
CA TRP A 113 1.37 0.37 -9.79
C TRP A 113 2.46 -0.34 -10.58
N SER A 114 2.27 -1.59 -11.00
CA SER A 114 3.29 -2.39 -11.67
C SER A 114 2.80 -3.07 -12.95
N ASN A 115 3.75 -3.43 -13.80
CA ASN A 115 3.59 -4.27 -14.97
C ASN A 115 3.51 -5.74 -14.54
N VAL A 116 2.41 -6.09 -13.88
CA VAL A 116 2.05 -7.47 -13.57
C VAL A 116 0.80 -7.85 -14.34
N LYS A 117 0.84 -9.01 -15.00
CA LYS A 117 -0.35 -9.65 -15.55
C LYS A 117 -0.89 -10.58 -14.48
N ILE A 118 -2.18 -10.47 -14.18
CA ILE A 118 -2.82 -11.26 -13.13
C ILE A 118 -3.81 -12.21 -13.80
N ASP A 119 -3.45 -13.48 -13.82
CA ASP A 119 -4.29 -14.56 -14.31
C ASP A 119 -4.93 -15.31 -13.12
N LYS A 120 -5.75 -16.32 -13.42
CA LYS A 120 -6.30 -17.22 -12.41
C LYS A 120 -6.03 -18.67 -12.78
N ASP A 121 -5.68 -19.49 -11.80
CA ASP A 121 -5.63 -20.94 -11.97
C ASP A 121 -7.05 -21.56 -12.00
N ALA A 122 -7.11 -22.88 -12.16
CA ALA A 122 -8.36 -23.65 -12.19
C ALA A 122 -9.21 -23.51 -10.90
N ASN A 123 -8.60 -23.13 -9.78
CA ASN A 123 -9.26 -22.93 -8.49
C ASN A 123 -9.59 -21.44 -8.24
N GLY A 124 -9.34 -20.56 -9.21
CA GLY A 124 -9.54 -19.12 -9.10
C GLY A 124 -8.46 -18.36 -8.32
N LYS A 125 -7.37 -19.04 -7.92
CA LYS A 125 -6.22 -18.40 -7.25
C LYS A 125 -5.48 -17.52 -8.25
N ARG A 126 -5.07 -16.34 -7.80
CA ARG A 126 -4.33 -15.39 -8.65
C ARG A 126 -2.93 -15.91 -8.97
N ILE A 127 -2.54 -15.80 -10.23
CA ILE A 127 -1.16 -16.03 -10.71
C ILE A 127 -0.60 -14.68 -11.12
N PHE A 128 0.54 -14.29 -10.54
CA PHE A 128 1.20 -13.01 -10.82
C PHE A 128 2.35 -13.22 -11.80
N ASN A 129 2.17 -12.73 -13.02
CA ASN A 129 3.15 -12.79 -14.08
C ASN A 129 3.85 -11.42 -14.21
N PHE A 130 4.95 -11.23 -13.49
CA PHE A 130 5.73 -9.98 -13.53
C PHE A 130 6.51 -9.86 -14.84
N GLN A 131 6.41 -8.70 -15.48
CA GLN A 131 7.01 -8.47 -16.80
C GLN A 131 8.44 -7.91 -16.67
N GLU A 132 9.32 -8.35 -17.56
CA GLU A 132 10.63 -7.74 -17.73
C GLU A 132 10.50 -6.42 -18.50
N GLY A 133 10.84 -5.29 -17.87
CA GLY A 133 10.79 -3.98 -18.53
C GLY A 133 9.37 -3.52 -18.92
N GLY A 134 9.22 -3.05 -20.17
CA GLY A 134 7.99 -2.50 -20.73
C GLY A 134 7.65 -1.06 -20.33
N GLU A 135 6.74 -0.46 -21.10
CA GLU A 135 6.17 0.86 -20.80
C GLU A 135 5.48 0.85 -19.44
N PRO A 136 5.55 1.95 -18.67
CA PRO A 136 4.85 2.06 -17.40
C PRO A 136 3.34 1.99 -17.60
N THR A 137 2.64 1.40 -16.64
CA THR A 137 1.19 1.58 -16.54
C THR A 137 0.86 3.07 -16.46
N ARG A 138 -0.40 3.42 -16.75
CA ARG A 138 -0.91 4.78 -16.58
C ARG A 138 -0.60 5.35 -15.18
N ALA A 139 -0.90 4.58 -14.12
CA ALA A 139 -0.61 4.99 -12.75
C ALA A 139 0.89 5.11 -12.45
N MET A 140 1.73 4.20 -12.94
CA MET A 140 3.18 4.29 -12.74
C MET A 140 3.77 5.49 -13.48
N SER A 141 3.30 5.80 -14.69
CA SER A 141 3.72 7.00 -15.43
C SER A 141 3.42 8.28 -14.65
N ALA A 142 2.21 8.40 -14.12
CA ALA A 142 1.83 9.54 -13.28
C ALA A 142 2.61 9.57 -11.95
N LEU A 143 2.90 8.41 -11.35
CA LEU A 143 3.71 8.30 -10.14
C LEU A 143 5.15 8.77 -10.37
N LEU A 144 5.77 8.40 -11.49
CA LEU A 144 7.12 8.88 -11.85
C LEU A 144 7.15 10.41 -11.92
N GLY A 145 6.14 11.01 -12.56
CA GLY A 145 6.00 12.46 -12.67
C GLY A 145 5.71 13.15 -11.32
N LEU A 146 4.88 12.53 -10.47
CA LEU A 146 4.64 13.00 -9.09
C LEU A 146 5.95 13.01 -8.29
N VAL A 147 6.75 11.96 -8.37
CA VAL A 147 8.05 11.88 -7.71
C VAL A 147 8.96 13.00 -8.20
N ASP A 148 9.08 13.22 -9.51
CA ASP A 148 9.89 14.31 -10.07
C ASP A 148 9.42 15.69 -9.59
N GLN A 149 8.10 15.93 -9.58
CA GLN A 149 7.53 17.17 -9.05
C GLN A 149 7.92 17.43 -7.59
N PHE A 150 7.99 16.39 -6.77
CA PHE A 150 8.43 16.52 -5.38
C PHE A 150 9.95 16.71 -5.26
N LEU A 151 10.74 16.04 -6.10
CA LEU A 151 12.19 16.25 -6.13
C LEU A 151 12.55 17.69 -6.50
N ASP A 152 11.75 18.36 -7.32
CA ASP A 152 11.97 19.76 -7.70
C ASP A 152 11.65 20.77 -6.58
N LYS A 153 11.04 20.33 -5.48
CA LYS A 153 10.73 21.23 -4.37
C LYS A 153 11.99 21.65 -3.62
N PRO A 154 12.15 22.95 -3.29
CA PRO A 154 13.33 23.47 -2.61
C PRO A 154 13.44 22.99 -1.17
N TYR A 155 12.43 22.35 -0.61
CA TYR A 155 12.44 21.80 0.76
C TYR A 155 12.62 20.27 0.81
N VAL A 156 12.79 19.59 -0.33
CA VAL A 156 13.05 18.14 -0.37
C VAL A 156 14.56 17.87 -0.37
N ASN A 157 15.01 16.99 0.53
CA ASN A 157 16.36 16.45 0.54
C ASN A 157 16.47 15.28 -0.46
N LYS A 158 17.05 15.56 -1.63
CA LYS A 158 17.24 14.56 -2.71
C LYS A 158 18.14 13.37 -2.30
N LYS A 159 18.89 13.46 -1.20
CA LYS A 159 19.71 12.35 -0.69
C LYS A 159 18.94 11.42 0.27
N GLN A 160 17.73 11.80 0.68
CA GLN A 160 16.90 11.06 1.65
C GLN A 160 15.49 10.88 1.08
N VAL A 161 15.41 10.20 -0.07
CA VAL A 161 14.16 9.86 -0.73
C VAL A 161 13.92 8.37 -0.53
N TYR A 162 12.76 8.01 0.00
CA TYR A 162 12.40 6.65 0.35
C TYR A 162 11.09 6.27 -0.32
N VAL A 163 10.93 4.99 -0.65
CA VAL A 163 9.68 4.45 -1.15
C VAL A 163 9.36 3.13 -0.47
N GLY A 164 8.10 2.89 -0.19
CA GLY A 164 7.65 1.54 0.13
C GLY A 164 6.16 1.35 -0.04
N GLY A 165 5.69 0.12 0.14
CA GLY A 165 4.28 -0.18 -0.04
C GLY A 165 3.88 -1.62 0.27
N LEU A 166 2.57 -1.84 0.28
CA LEU A 166 1.92 -3.10 0.65
C LEU A 166 1.24 -3.75 -0.57
N SER A 167 1.45 -5.05 -0.78
CA SER A 167 0.81 -5.85 -1.83
C SER A 167 1.06 -5.25 -3.22
N MET A 168 0.02 -4.76 -3.92
CA MET A 168 0.16 -3.94 -5.14
C MET A 168 1.18 -2.80 -4.98
N GLY A 169 1.22 -2.16 -3.80
CA GLY A 169 2.20 -1.13 -3.48
C GLY A 169 3.61 -1.66 -3.26
N GLY A 170 3.76 -2.90 -2.78
CA GLY A 170 5.05 -3.59 -2.72
C GLY A 170 5.58 -3.88 -4.13
N MET A 171 4.71 -4.36 -5.03
CA MET A 171 5.02 -4.55 -6.45
C MET A 171 5.39 -3.21 -7.13
N GLY A 172 4.61 -2.16 -6.86
CA GLY A 172 4.87 -0.81 -7.34
C GLY A 172 6.19 -0.23 -6.84
N THR A 173 6.58 -0.56 -5.61
CA THR A 173 7.86 -0.14 -5.02
C THR A 173 9.02 -0.69 -5.86
N LEU A 174 9.05 -2.00 -6.09
CA LEU A 174 10.09 -2.66 -6.88
C LEU A 174 10.12 -2.14 -8.33
N GLU A 175 8.94 -1.92 -8.93
CA GLU A 175 8.85 -1.31 -10.25
C GLU A 175 9.44 0.12 -10.28
N LEU A 176 9.13 0.93 -9.27
CA LEU A 176 9.66 2.29 -9.19
C LEU A 176 11.19 2.28 -9.06
N LEU A 177 11.76 1.32 -8.31
CA LEU A 177 13.20 1.16 -8.18
C LEU A 177 13.88 0.84 -9.52
N ARG A 178 13.34 -0.08 -10.33
CA ARG A 178 13.92 -0.37 -11.66
C ARG A 178 13.81 0.80 -12.64
N ARG A 179 12.82 1.69 -12.46
CA ARG A 179 12.60 2.86 -13.34
C ARG A 179 13.38 4.10 -12.91
N LYS A 180 13.62 4.28 -11.60
CA LYS A 180 14.39 5.40 -11.02
C LYS A 180 15.49 4.89 -10.06
N PRO A 181 16.45 4.07 -10.52
CA PRO A 181 17.40 3.36 -9.64
C PRO A 181 18.46 4.25 -8.95
N LYS A 182 18.47 5.56 -9.24
CA LYS A 182 19.39 6.55 -8.65
C LYS A 182 18.68 7.55 -7.72
N VAL A 183 17.37 7.43 -7.54
CA VAL A 183 16.57 8.39 -6.77
C VAL A 183 16.47 8.00 -5.30
N PHE A 184 16.28 6.71 -5.02
CA PHE A 184 15.93 6.26 -3.67
C PHE A 184 17.15 5.92 -2.83
N ALA A 185 17.18 6.44 -1.61
CA ALA A 185 18.20 6.17 -0.60
C ALA A 185 17.99 4.81 0.10
N ALA A 186 16.74 4.39 0.26
CA ALA A 186 16.35 3.05 0.68
C ALA A 186 14.88 2.79 0.31
N ALA A 187 14.48 1.52 0.35
CA ALA A 187 13.10 1.13 0.10
C ALA A 187 12.66 -0.05 0.97
N PHE A 188 11.35 -0.21 1.11
CA PHE A 188 10.76 -1.41 1.71
C PHE A 188 9.57 -1.93 0.89
N ALA A 189 9.45 -3.24 0.76
CA ALA A 189 8.33 -3.87 0.06
C ALA A 189 7.67 -4.89 0.97
N ILE A 190 6.35 -4.80 1.13
CA ILE A 190 5.55 -5.73 1.93
C ILE A 190 4.68 -6.54 0.99
N CYS A 191 4.83 -7.86 1.00
CA CYS A 191 4.14 -8.85 0.16
C CYS A 191 4.00 -8.46 -1.32
N GLY A 192 5.12 -7.98 -1.91
CA GLY A 192 5.21 -7.57 -3.31
C GLY A 192 5.88 -8.63 -4.20
N GLY A 193 6.27 -8.20 -5.40
CA GLY A 193 7.05 -9.01 -6.35
C GLY A 193 7.43 -8.19 -7.59
N ASP A 194 8.45 -8.68 -8.31
CA ASP A 194 8.92 -8.16 -9.60
C ASP A 194 9.49 -9.34 -10.40
N ASN A 195 9.77 -9.14 -11.67
CA ASN A 195 10.52 -10.09 -12.47
C ASN A 195 11.99 -10.10 -12.00
N THR A 196 12.55 -11.28 -11.73
CA THR A 196 13.93 -11.41 -11.22
C THR A 196 14.98 -10.83 -12.17
N ASN A 197 14.72 -10.79 -13.49
CA ASN A 197 15.60 -10.13 -14.48
C ASN A 197 15.68 -8.60 -14.28
N ASN A 198 14.71 -7.98 -13.58
CA ASN A 198 14.76 -6.56 -13.25
C ASN A 198 15.64 -6.26 -12.02
N VAL A 199 15.86 -7.24 -11.13
CA VAL A 199 16.56 -7.06 -9.84
C VAL A 199 17.96 -6.43 -9.98
N PRO A 200 18.81 -6.83 -10.95
CA PRO A 200 20.13 -6.22 -11.12
C PRO A 200 20.11 -4.70 -11.37
N LYS A 201 18.97 -4.14 -11.81
CA LYS A 201 18.81 -2.70 -12.09
C LYS A 201 18.82 -1.87 -10.81
N TYR A 202 18.39 -2.41 -9.67
CA TYR A 202 18.25 -1.68 -8.41
C TYR A 202 18.94 -2.31 -7.19
N ALA A 203 19.10 -3.63 -7.13
CA ALA A 203 19.57 -4.31 -5.91
C ALA A 203 20.98 -3.88 -5.46
N LYS A 204 21.86 -3.52 -6.41
CA LYS A 204 23.22 -3.05 -6.09
C LYS A 204 23.28 -1.57 -5.66
N ARG A 205 22.16 -0.85 -5.74
CA ARG A 205 22.11 0.61 -5.58
C ARG A 205 21.26 1.06 -4.41
N VAL A 206 20.18 0.32 -4.12
CA VAL A 206 19.17 0.71 -3.15
C VAL A 206 19.11 -0.35 -2.05
N PRO A 207 19.46 0.00 -0.80
CA PRO A 207 19.14 -0.82 0.36
C PRO A 207 17.63 -1.12 0.37
N LEU A 208 17.28 -2.39 0.35
CA LEU A 208 15.90 -2.87 0.21
C LEU A 208 15.58 -3.83 1.35
N TRP A 209 14.50 -3.55 2.10
CA TRP A 209 13.97 -4.46 3.10
C TRP A 209 12.64 -5.06 2.63
N ILE A 210 12.62 -6.38 2.45
CA ILE A 210 11.44 -7.13 1.99
C ILE A 210 10.79 -7.82 3.19
N PHE A 211 9.47 -7.76 3.26
CA PHE A 211 8.64 -8.42 4.27
C PHE A 211 7.57 -9.25 3.58
N HIS A 212 7.38 -10.51 4.00
CA HIS A 212 6.30 -11.35 3.48
C HIS A 212 5.81 -12.31 4.57
N GLY A 213 4.50 -12.50 4.66
CA GLY A 213 3.93 -13.55 5.52
C GLY A 213 4.08 -14.92 4.86
N ALA A 214 4.64 -15.89 5.59
CA ALA A 214 4.88 -17.24 5.06
C ALA A 214 3.61 -17.99 4.61
N ASN A 215 2.43 -17.57 5.12
CA ASN A 215 1.12 -18.15 4.78
C ASN A 215 0.24 -17.20 3.94
N ASP A 216 0.84 -16.25 3.21
CA ASP A 216 0.06 -15.34 2.35
C ASP A 216 -0.60 -16.13 1.21
N SER A 217 -1.94 -16.21 1.26
CA SER A 217 -2.75 -16.93 0.28
C SER A 217 -3.15 -16.07 -0.92
N VAL A 218 -2.84 -14.77 -0.89
CA VAL A 218 -3.18 -13.80 -1.93
C VAL A 218 -2.01 -13.58 -2.86
N VAL A 219 -0.86 -13.19 -2.33
CA VAL A 219 0.41 -13.07 -3.07
C VAL A 219 1.33 -14.17 -2.53
N PRO A 220 1.69 -15.16 -3.35
CA PRO A 220 2.61 -16.21 -2.92
C PRO A 220 3.95 -15.65 -2.38
N PRO A 221 4.48 -16.18 -1.24
CA PRO A 221 5.70 -15.67 -0.61
C PRO A 221 6.97 -15.90 -1.42
N ASP A 222 6.97 -16.85 -2.35
CA ASP A 222 8.06 -17.10 -3.31
C ASP A 222 8.39 -15.86 -4.16
N HIS A 223 7.44 -14.95 -4.36
CA HIS A 223 7.69 -13.64 -4.99
C HIS A 223 8.58 -12.69 -4.17
N SER A 224 8.93 -13.04 -2.93
CA SER A 224 9.85 -12.31 -2.07
C SER A 224 11.08 -13.12 -1.67
N GLU A 225 11.20 -14.35 -2.16
CA GLU A 225 12.34 -15.23 -1.92
C GLU A 225 13.26 -15.23 -3.14
N VAL A 226 14.56 -15.38 -2.89
CA VAL A 226 15.52 -15.72 -3.94
C VAL A 226 15.67 -17.23 -3.88
N VAL A 227 15.16 -17.93 -4.89
CA VAL A 227 15.38 -19.36 -5.10
C VAL A 227 16.65 -19.56 -5.92
#